data_AF-A0A1Q3EI31-F1
#
_entry.id   AF-A0A1Q3EI31-F1
#
_cell.length_a   1.000
_cell.length_b   1.000
_cell.length_c   1.000
_cell.angle_alpha   90.00
_cell.angle_beta   90.00
_cell.angle_gamma   90.00
#
_symmetry.space_group_name_H-M   'P 1'
#
loop_
_entity.id
_entity.type
_entity.pdbx_description
1 polymer ?
#
loop_
_entity_poly.entity_id
_entity_poly.type
_entity_poly.pdbx_seq_one_letter_code
_entity_poly.pdbx_strand_id
1 'polypeptide(L)'
;MAPNKQSISTKESSTSENATAPTVSARQATTNLQPSPTITGNSTKPLAGGSQPKVNQNASSSMKKDPTPKTSGNGMNSESTLTVHSVPATTKDRPLTEVISEKFTPFDHNRLVVGPFTEETARDASFEQELGALLLDAMLETHAWAAARPKFESQLAVQKLENKISEVIEVENRQEQTRQNLNEFVTHMKTALERFVAMC
;
A
#
# COMPACT_ATOMS: atom_id res chain seq x y z
N MET A 1 -27.78 40.91 31.17
CA MET A 1 -26.46 40.91 31.84
C MET A 1 -25.58 39.92 31.11
N ALA A 2 -24.51 40.40 30.46
CA ALA A 2 -23.60 39.60 29.65
C ALA A 2 -22.17 39.73 30.20
N PRO A 3 -21.39 38.64 30.28
CA PRO A 3 -19.93 38.70 30.39
C PRO A 3 -19.31 38.36 29.02
N ASN A 4 -18.69 39.32 28.34
CA ASN A 4 -17.31 39.80 28.47
C ASN A 4 -16.27 38.80 27.92
N LYS A 5 -15.69 39.17 26.76
CA LYS A 5 -14.63 38.47 26.04
C LYS A 5 -13.28 38.83 26.66
N GLN A 6 -12.38 37.86 26.83
CA GLN A 6 -10.95 38.15 26.97
C GLN A 6 -10.16 37.41 25.91
N SER A 7 -9.56 38.20 25.03
CA SER A 7 -8.54 37.83 24.06
C SER A 7 -7.20 37.71 24.78
N ILE A 8 -6.46 36.62 24.54
CA ILE A 8 -5.06 36.52 24.95
C ILE A 8 -4.23 36.38 23.69
N SER A 9 -3.41 37.41 23.46
CA SER A 9 -2.40 37.53 22.43
C SER A 9 -1.06 37.18 23.06
N THR A 10 -0.31 36.24 22.49
CA THR A 10 1.06 35.95 22.94
C THR A 10 2.03 35.98 21.77
N LYS A 11 2.68 37.15 21.69
CA LYS A 11 4.03 37.48 21.23
C LYS A 11 4.92 36.36 20.67
N GLU A 12 5.41 36.66 19.47
CA GLU A 12 6.68 36.22 18.89
C GLU A 12 7.87 36.61 19.77
N SER A 13 8.91 35.78 19.78
CA SER A 13 10.26 36.20 20.18
C SER A 13 11.29 35.54 19.27
N SER A 14 11.90 36.37 18.46
CA SER A 14 13.06 36.12 17.62
C SER A 14 14.33 36.11 18.48
N THR A 15 15.31 35.26 18.16
CA THR A 15 16.72 35.48 18.51
C THR A 15 17.58 34.91 17.39
N SER A 16 18.44 35.76 16.83
CA SER A 16 19.34 35.48 15.71
C SER A 16 20.73 35.03 16.18
N GLU A 17 21.39 34.31 15.27
CA GLU A 17 22.84 34.33 14.94
C GLU A 17 23.90 33.92 15.99
N ASN A 18 24.68 32.87 15.67
CA ASN A 18 26.07 33.07 15.19
C ASN A 18 26.67 31.81 14.52
N ALA A 19 27.60 32.04 13.59
CA ALA A 19 28.16 31.12 12.59
C ALA A 19 29.28 30.16 13.08
N THR A 20 29.52 29.07 12.33
CA THR A 20 30.81 28.68 11.68
C THR A 20 30.78 27.19 11.23
N ALA A 21 31.10 26.93 9.95
CA ALA A 21 31.16 25.61 9.29
C ALA A 21 32.51 24.88 9.60
N PRO A 22 32.72 23.56 9.33
CA PRO A 22 32.59 22.96 8.00
C PRO A 22 31.99 21.54 7.91
N THR A 23 31.33 21.28 6.77
CA THR A 23 31.43 20.09 5.90
C THR A 23 31.87 18.76 6.52
N VAL A 24 30.90 17.83 6.73
CA VAL A 24 31.02 16.42 6.30
C VAL A 24 29.60 15.90 5.96
N SER A 25 29.51 15.33 4.76
CA SER A 25 28.29 14.80 4.15
C SER A 25 27.81 13.52 4.84
N ALA A 26 26.63 13.58 5.46
CA ALA A 26 25.85 12.41 5.84
C ALA A 26 24.38 12.69 5.52
N ARG A 27 23.86 12.04 4.48
CA ARG A 27 22.43 12.05 4.11
C ARG A 27 21.62 11.47 5.28
N GLN A 28 21.11 12.34 6.14
CA GLN A 28 20.01 12.01 7.02
C GLN A 28 18.71 12.16 6.22
N ALA A 29 17.88 11.13 6.28
CA ALA A 29 16.53 11.15 5.75
C ALA A 29 15.73 12.25 6.47
N THR A 30 15.44 13.34 5.76
CA THR A 30 14.46 14.33 6.18
C THR A 30 13.07 13.70 6.09
N THR A 31 12.63 13.06 7.17
CA THR A 31 11.21 12.83 7.43
C THR A 31 10.60 14.21 7.70
N ASN A 32 10.09 14.82 6.63
CA ASN A 32 9.32 16.03 6.69
C ASN A 32 8.02 15.71 7.44
N LEU A 33 8.04 15.94 8.75
CA LEU A 33 6.88 15.87 9.63
C LEU A 33 5.94 17.00 9.24
N GLN A 34 4.99 16.69 8.36
CA GLN A 34 3.87 17.54 8.08
C GLN A 34 3.05 17.75 9.37
N PRO A 35 2.79 18.99 9.80
CA PRO A 35 2.00 19.26 10.99
C PRO A 35 0.56 18.76 10.78
N SER A 36 0.08 17.99 11.76
CA SER A 36 -1.30 17.49 11.81
C SER A 36 -2.31 18.62 11.65
N PRO A 37 -3.40 18.45 10.88
CA PRO A 37 -4.49 19.41 10.91
C PRO A 37 -5.13 19.39 12.30
N THR A 38 -5.11 20.54 12.95
CA THR A 38 -5.91 20.82 14.15
C THR A 38 -7.38 20.67 13.75
N ILE A 39 -8.03 19.60 14.20
CA ILE A 39 -9.48 19.44 14.08
C ILE A 39 -10.10 20.37 15.12
N THR A 40 -10.44 21.57 14.68
CA THR A 40 -11.30 22.50 15.42
C THR A 40 -12.69 21.86 15.54
N GLY A 41 -13.01 21.41 16.74
CA GLY A 41 -14.33 20.87 17.08
C GLY A 41 -15.39 21.96 16.98
N ASN A 42 -16.33 21.77 16.05
CA ASN A 42 -17.61 22.48 16.05
C ASN A 42 -18.70 21.54 16.56
N SER A 43 -19.35 21.97 17.63
CA SER A 43 -20.52 21.34 18.24
C SER A 43 -21.68 21.17 17.26
N THR A 44 -22.14 19.93 17.17
CA THR A 44 -23.53 19.49 17.42
C THR A 44 -24.68 20.27 16.76
N LYS A 45 -25.24 19.68 15.69
CA LYS A 45 -26.69 19.67 15.47
C LYS A 45 -27.09 18.35 14.78
N PRO A 46 -27.87 17.46 15.42
CA PRO A 46 -28.29 16.21 14.80
C PRO A 46 -29.51 16.48 13.91
N LEU A 47 -29.39 16.20 12.62
CA LEU A 47 -30.55 15.99 11.75
C LEU A 47 -30.55 14.52 11.32
N ALA A 48 -31.69 13.89 11.58
CA ALA A 48 -31.99 12.50 11.32
C ALA A 48 -31.94 12.14 9.82
N GLY A 49 -31.66 10.86 9.56
CA GLY A 49 -31.68 10.23 8.24
C GLY A 49 -30.26 9.99 7.74
N GLY A 50 -29.71 8.79 7.74
CA GLY A 50 -30.34 7.55 7.32
C GLY A 50 -29.56 7.05 6.11
N SER A 51 -28.64 6.11 6.35
CA SER A 51 -28.13 5.07 5.44
C SER A 51 -26.73 4.67 5.88
N GLN A 52 -26.66 3.67 6.77
CA GLN A 52 -25.41 2.95 7.03
C GLN A 52 -24.96 2.26 5.74
N PRO A 53 -23.67 2.30 5.38
CA PRO A 53 -23.13 1.31 4.48
C PRO A 53 -23.07 -0.03 5.24
N LYS A 54 -23.92 -0.97 4.83
CA LYS A 54 -23.83 -2.39 5.21
C LYS A 54 -22.42 -2.89 4.86
N VAL A 55 -21.55 -2.98 5.86
CA VAL A 55 -20.30 -3.73 5.76
C VAL A 55 -20.70 -5.21 5.79
N ASN A 56 -20.87 -5.77 4.59
CA ASN A 56 -21.16 -7.17 4.36
C ASN A 56 -19.89 -7.99 4.63
N GLN A 57 -19.68 -8.37 5.89
CA GLN A 57 -18.71 -9.40 6.26
C GLN A 57 -19.27 -10.76 5.86
N ASN A 58 -19.21 -11.08 4.57
CA ASN A 58 -19.39 -12.45 4.10
C ASN A 58 -18.70 -12.63 2.75
N ALA A 59 -17.38 -12.81 2.82
CA ALA A 59 -16.61 -13.38 1.73
C ALA A 59 -15.71 -14.45 2.33
N SER A 60 -16.32 -15.57 2.72
CA SER A 60 -15.65 -16.87 2.75
C SER A 60 -14.98 -17.04 1.39
N SER A 61 -13.65 -16.92 1.37
CA SER A 61 -12.83 -17.07 0.17
C SER A 61 -12.91 -18.52 -0.29
N SER A 62 -13.88 -18.76 -1.17
CA SER A 62 -13.94 -19.90 -2.06
C SER A 62 -12.64 -19.92 -2.85
N MET A 63 -11.72 -20.81 -2.50
CA MET A 63 -10.59 -21.16 -3.35
C MET A 63 -11.14 -21.88 -4.57
N LYS A 64 -11.58 -21.09 -5.56
CA LYS A 64 -11.74 -21.55 -6.93
C LYS A 64 -10.35 -21.87 -7.47
N LYS A 65 -10.00 -23.15 -7.37
CA LYS A 65 -9.14 -23.83 -8.34
C LYS A 65 -9.74 -23.57 -9.72
N ASP A 66 -9.01 -22.83 -10.54
CA ASP A 66 -8.74 -23.09 -11.97
C ASP A 66 -8.26 -21.80 -12.64
N PRO A 67 -7.52 -21.83 -13.76
CA PRO A 67 -6.70 -22.92 -14.29
C PRO A 67 -5.22 -22.51 -14.27
N THR A 68 -4.35 -23.50 -14.10
CA THR A 68 -2.93 -23.41 -14.50
C THR A 68 -2.78 -22.59 -15.79
N PRO A 69 -1.95 -21.52 -15.83
CA PRO A 69 -1.47 -21.04 -17.11
C PRO A 69 -0.73 -22.21 -17.74
N LYS A 70 -1.25 -22.71 -18.85
CA LYS A 70 -0.47 -23.48 -19.80
C LYS A 70 0.70 -22.58 -20.19
N THR A 71 1.78 -22.68 -19.42
CA THR A 71 3.12 -22.38 -19.88
C THR A 71 3.36 -23.44 -20.95
N SER A 72 2.81 -23.17 -22.14
CA SER A 72 3.33 -23.72 -23.37
C SER A 72 4.72 -23.12 -23.44
N GLY A 73 5.66 -23.83 -22.82
CA GLY A 73 7.08 -23.71 -23.08
C GLY A 73 7.31 -24.14 -24.52
N ASN A 74 6.79 -23.37 -25.46
CA ASN A 74 7.41 -23.18 -26.76
C ASN A 74 8.57 -22.20 -26.50
N GLY A 75 9.56 -22.68 -25.74
CA GLY A 75 10.93 -22.27 -25.95
C GLY A 75 11.28 -22.76 -27.35
N MET A 76 10.81 -22.04 -28.36
CA MET A 76 11.53 -21.97 -29.61
C MET A 76 12.83 -21.31 -29.22
N ASN A 77 13.81 -22.18 -29.00
CA ASN A 77 15.21 -21.89 -29.00
C ASN A 77 15.44 -21.09 -30.28
N SER A 78 15.41 -19.76 -30.18
CA SER A 78 16.14 -18.88 -31.08
C SER A 78 17.61 -19.01 -30.71
N GLU A 79 18.10 -20.25 -30.71
CA GLU A 79 19.40 -20.54 -31.25
C GLU A 79 19.31 -19.92 -32.65
N SER A 80 19.82 -18.70 -32.79
CA SER A 80 20.43 -18.28 -34.04
C SER A 80 21.55 -19.29 -34.28
N THR A 81 21.16 -20.49 -34.70
CA THR A 81 21.95 -21.38 -35.49
C THR A 81 22.25 -20.53 -36.70
N LEU A 82 23.36 -19.79 -36.59
CA LEU A 82 24.22 -19.52 -37.73
C LEU A 82 24.33 -20.89 -38.36
N THR A 83 23.47 -21.14 -39.34
CA THR A 83 23.68 -22.16 -40.35
C THR A 83 24.88 -21.65 -41.11
N VAL A 84 26.04 -21.72 -40.45
CA VAL A 84 27.31 -22.04 -41.07
C VAL A 84 26.90 -23.19 -41.96
N HIS A 85 26.71 -22.88 -43.24
CA HIS A 85 26.55 -23.86 -44.27
C HIS A 85 27.86 -24.63 -44.20
N SER A 86 27.90 -25.63 -43.32
CA SER A 86 28.89 -26.68 -43.27
C SER A 86 28.61 -27.44 -44.54
N VAL A 87 29.13 -26.91 -45.65
CA VAL A 87 29.14 -27.56 -46.94
C VAL A 87 29.67 -28.96 -46.65
N PRO A 88 28.89 -30.03 -46.91
CA PRO A 88 29.35 -31.37 -46.64
C PRO A 88 30.65 -31.57 -47.43
N ALA A 89 31.74 -31.74 -46.68
CA ALA A 89 33.09 -31.92 -47.21
C ALA A 89 33.15 -33.26 -47.94
N THR A 90 32.67 -33.29 -49.17
CA THR A 90 32.94 -34.36 -50.11
C THR A 90 34.27 -34.03 -50.77
N THR A 91 35.33 -34.62 -50.24
CA THR A 91 36.75 -34.43 -50.59
C THR A 91 37.11 -34.99 -51.97
N LYS A 92 36.38 -34.62 -53.02
CA LYS A 92 36.86 -34.76 -54.39
C LYS A 92 37.62 -33.49 -54.72
N ASP A 93 38.92 -33.60 -54.94
CA ASP A 93 39.79 -32.51 -55.40
C ASP A 93 39.15 -31.80 -56.60
N ARG A 94 38.43 -30.70 -56.34
CA ARG A 94 37.92 -29.85 -57.41
C ARG A 94 39.12 -29.21 -58.07
N PRO A 95 39.25 -29.27 -59.41
CA PRO A 95 40.34 -28.62 -60.10
C PRO A 95 40.34 -27.13 -59.74
N LEU A 96 41.50 -26.61 -59.34
CA LEU A 96 41.67 -25.24 -58.86
C LEU A 96 41.05 -24.21 -59.82
N THR A 97 41.12 -24.47 -61.13
CA THR A 97 40.52 -23.64 -62.18
C THR A 97 39.00 -23.48 -62.02
N GLU A 98 38.27 -24.51 -61.57
CA GLU A 98 36.83 -24.45 -61.34
C GLU A 98 36.49 -23.60 -60.12
N VAL A 99 37.27 -23.73 -59.04
CA VAL A 99 37.08 -22.94 -57.81
C VAL A 99 37.32 -21.46 -58.04
N ILE A 100 38.34 -21.09 -58.82
CA ILE A 100 38.64 -19.69 -59.11
C ILE A 100 37.66 -19.11 -60.16
N SER A 101 37.06 -19.97 -61.00
CA SER A 101 36.06 -19.55 -62.00
C SER A 101 34.67 -19.39 -61.42
N GLU A 102 34.41 -19.94 -60.22
CA GLU A 102 33.13 -19.81 -59.54
C GLU A 102 32.91 -18.35 -59.14
N LYS A 103 31.86 -17.75 -59.70
CA LYS A 103 31.48 -16.39 -59.36
C LYS A 103 30.88 -16.39 -57.96
N PHE A 104 31.48 -15.62 -57.05
CA PHE A 104 30.88 -15.39 -55.74
C PHE A 104 29.46 -14.85 -55.89
N THR A 105 28.54 -15.41 -55.10
CA THR A 105 27.20 -14.85 -54.98
C THR A 105 27.34 -13.41 -54.42
N PRO A 106 26.64 -12.43 -55.01
CA PRO A 106 26.66 -11.07 -54.49
C PRO A 106 26.24 -11.04 -53.02
N PHE A 107 27.02 -10.39 -52.17
CA PHE A 107 26.73 -10.27 -50.75
C PHE A 107 25.59 -9.28 -50.52
N ASP A 108 24.46 -9.77 -50.02
CA ASP A 108 23.33 -8.93 -49.61
C ASP A 108 23.48 -8.50 -48.15
N HIS A 109 24.24 -7.41 -47.95
CA HIS A 109 24.49 -6.84 -46.63
C HIS A 109 23.21 -6.37 -45.91
N ASN A 110 22.21 -5.91 -46.67
CA ASN A 110 20.97 -5.41 -46.09
C ASN A 110 20.20 -6.53 -45.40
N ARG A 111 20.09 -7.68 -46.06
CA ARG A 111 19.36 -8.81 -45.49
C ARG A 111 20.11 -9.50 -44.38
N LEU A 112 21.43 -9.63 -44.50
CA LEU A 112 22.22 -10.46 -43.59
C LEU A 112 22.70 -9.72 -42.34
N VAL A 113 22.90 -8.40 -42.42
CA VAL A 113 23.48 -7.62 -41.32
C VAL A 113 22.54 -6.51 -40.87
N VAL A 114 22.08 -5.67 -41.79
CA VAL A 114 21.28 -4.48 -41.44
C VAL A 114 19.91 -4.88 -40.90
N GLY A 115 19.22 -5.81 -41.57
CA GLY A 115 17.88 -6.28 -41.18
C GLY A 115 17.81 -6.76 -39.72
N PRO A 116 18.60 -7.78 -39.33
CA PRO A 116 18.62 -8.26 -37.95
C PRO A 116 18.96 -7.18 -36.93
N PHE A 117 19.90 -6.29 -37.25
CA PHE A 117 20.25 -5.20 -36.33
C PHE A 117 19.12 -4.19 -36.16
N THR A 118 18.42 -3.84 -37.24
CA THR A 118 17.25 -2.95 -37.18
C THR A 118 16.09 -3.59 -36.42
N GLU A 119 15.89 -4.90 -36.57
CA GLU A 119 14.90 -5.65 -35.81
C GLU A 119 15.26 -5.71 -34.32
N GLU A 120 16.52 -5.99 -33.97
CA GLU A 120 17.00 -5.96 -32.59
C GLU A 120 16.76 -4.59 -31.94
N THR A 121 17.18 -3.53 -32.64
CA THR A 121 17.03 -2.15 -32.14
C THR A 121 15.56 -1.81 -31.90
N ALA A 122 14.65 -2.28 -32.76
CA ALA A 122 13.22 -2.08 -32.57
C ALA A 122 12.67 -2.89 -31.37
N ARG A 123 13.14 -4.12 -31.16
CA ARG A 123 12.77 -4.93 -29.99
C ARG A 123 13.25 -4.29 -28.70
N ASP A 124 14.50 -3.83 -28.64
CA ASP A 124 15.06 -3.14 -27.47
C ASP A 124 14.25 -1.90 -27.12
N ALA A 125 13.91 -1.07 -28.13
CA ALA A 125 13.08 0.11 -27.92
C ALA A 125 11.69 -0.23 -27.35
N SER A 126 11.08 -1.34 -27.81
CA SER A 126 9.79 -1.79 -27.27
C SER A 126 9.90 -2.31 -25.83
N PHE A 127 10.99 -3.04 -25.53
CA PHE A 127 11.25 -3.56 -24.19
C PHE A 127 11.50 -2.44 -23.18
N GLU A 128 12.27 -1.42 -23.54
CA GLU A 128 12.50 -0.26 -22.67
C GLU A 128 11.20 0.47 -22.33
N GLN A 129 10.30 0.60 -23.32
CA GLN A 129 8.98 1.19 -23.11
C GLN A 129 8.11 0.35 -22.16
N GLU A 130 8.05 -0.96 -22.38
CA GLU A 130 7.28 -1.88 -21.54
C GLU A 130 7.83 -1.92 -20.09
N LEU A 131 9.16 -2.01 -19.95
CA LEU A 131 9.82 -1.97 -18.65
C LEU A 131 9.56 -0.65 -17.93
N GLY A 132 9.62 0.47 -18.64
CA GLY A 132 9.31 1.80 -18.10
C GLY A 132 7.86 1.89 -17.61
N ALA A 133 6.90 1.35 -18.38
CA ALA A 133 5.50 1.31 -18.00
C ALA A 133 5.27 0.44 -16.74
N LEU A 134 5.88 -0.74 -16.68
CA LEU A 134 5.75 -1.67 -15.56
C LEU A 134 6.37 -1.09 -14.27
N LEU A 135 7.53 -0.43 -14.38
CA LEU A 135 8.16 0.23 -13.24
C LEU A 135 7.30 1.38 -12.71
N LEU A 136 6.73 2.19 -13.61
CA LEU A 136 5.85 3.28 -13.21
C LEU A 136 4.59 2.76 -12.51
N ASP A 137 3.98 1.70 -13.01
CA ASP A 137 2.81 1.07 -12.40
C ASP A 137 3.13 0.55 -10.99
N ALA A 138 4.25 -0.18 -10.83
CA ALA A 138 4.70 -0.67 -9.54
C ALA A 138 4.98 0.46 -8.53
N MET A 139 5.55 1.58 -8.99
CA MET A 139 5.77 2.77 -8.15
C MET A 139 4.46 3.41 -7.72
N LEU A 140 3.49 3.55 -8.63
CA LEU A 140 2.18 4.12 -8.35
C LEU A 140 1.38 3.24 -7.38
N GLU A 141 1.38 1.92 -7.58
CA GLU A 141 0.73 0.97 -6.68
C GLU A 141 1.35 1.01 -5.28
N THR A 142 2.69 1.01 -5.19
CA THR A 142 3.40 1.12 -3.90
C THR A 142 3.07 2.43 -3.19
N HIS A 143 3.01 3.54 -3.93
CA HIS A 143 2.63 4.85 -3.38
C HIS A 143 1.17 4.84 -2.90
N ALA A 144 0.24 4.30 -3.69
CA ALA A 144 -1.16 4.19 -3.30
C ALA A 144 -1.34 3.35 -2.03
N TRP A 145 -0.62 2.24 -1.92
CA TRP A 145 -0.64 1.39 -0.72
C TRP A 145 -0.04 2.10 0.49
N ALA A 146 1.12 2.73 0.34
CA ALA A 146 1.77 3.50 1.40
C ALA A 146 0.91 4.68 1.88
N ALA A 147 0.19 5.34 0.96
CA ALA A 147 -0.71 6.45 1.30
C ALA A 147 -2.01 5.97 1.99
N ALA A 148 -2.55 4.81 1.60
CA ALA A 148 -3.77 4.27 2.20
C ALA A 148 -3.54 3.69 3.62
N ARG A 149 -2.36 3.15 3.88
CA ARG A 149 -2.05 2.40 5.10
C ARG A 149 -2.19 3.20 6.41
N PRO A 150 -1.65 4.42 6.57
CA PRO A 150 -1.79 5.19 7.81
C PRO A 150 -3.26 5.45 8.19
N LYS A 151 -4.11 5.71 7.20
CA LYS A 151 -5.55 5.92 7.43
C LYS A 151 -6.22 4.64 7.94
N PHE A 152 -5.91 3.50 7.34
CA PHE A 152 -6.43 2.20 7.78
C PHE A 152 -5.97 1.85 9.19
N GLU A 153 -4.69 2.02 9.51
CA GLU A 153 -4.14 1.76 10.84
C GLU A 153 -4.75 2.68 11.90
N SER A 154 -4.93 3.97 11.58
CA SER A 154 -5.61 4.91 12.47
C SER A 154 -7.07 4.52 12.72
N GLN A 155 -7.80 4.09 11.69
CA GLN A 155 -9.19 3.64 11.84
C GLN A 155 -9.28 2.39 12.72
N LEU A 156 -8.37 1.43 12.53
CA LEU A 156 -8.30 0.23 13.36
C LEU A 156 -8.00 0.57 14.83
N ALA A 157 -7.11 1.54 15.07
CA ALA A 157 -6.81 2.02 16.42
C ALA A 157 -8.03 2.68 17.07
N VAL A 158 -8.77 3.52 16.33
CA VAL A 158 -10.03 4.13 16.82
C VAL A 158 -11.05 3.06 17.17
N GLN A 159 -11.30 2.10 16.27
CA GLN A 159 -12.25 1.02 16.52
C GLN A 159 -11.87 0.19 17.76
N LYS A 160 -10.57 -0.06 17.95
CA LYS A 160 -10.07 -0.75 19.15
C LYS A 160 -10.36 0.04 20.43
N LEU A 161 -10.24 1.38 20.39
CA LEU A 161 -10.57 2.23 21.53
C LEU A 161 -12.07 2.27 21.79
N GLU A 162 -12.90 2.38 20.75
CA GLU A 162 -14.36 2.33 20.85
C GLU A 162 -14.86 1.02 21.49
N ASN A 163 -14.26 -0.11 21.11
CA ASN A 163 -14.56 -1.40 21.71
C ASN A 163 -14.21 -1.44 23.20
N LYS A 164 -13.04 -0.90 23.58
CA LYS A 164 -12.64 -0.81 24.99
C LYS A 164 -13.54 0.12 25.81
N ILE A 165 -13.98 1.23 25.22
CA ILE A 165 -14.92 2.15 25.86
C ILE A 165 -16.25 1.42 26.11
N SER A 166 -16.75 0.69 25.12
CA SER A 166 -17.98 -0.12 25.26
C SER A 166 -17.85 -1.15 26.39
N GLU A 167 -16.71 -1.85 26.48
CA GLU A 167 -16.45 -2.82 27.56
C GLU A 167 -16.46 -2.17 28.94
N VAL A 168 -15.84 -0.99 29.10
CA VAL A 168 -15.84 -0.24 30.36
C VAL A 168 -17.26 0.16 30.74
N ILE A 169 -18.06 0.66 29.80
CA ILE A 169 -19.46 1.05 30.04
C ILE A 169 -20.27 -0.17 30.53
N GLU A 170 -20.08 -1.35 29.93
CA GLU A 170 -20.76 -2.57 30.38
C GLU A 170 -20.36 -2.98 31.80
N VAL A 171 -19.08 -2.82 32.16
CA VAL A 171 -18.60 -3.08 33.52
C VAL A 171 -19.18 -2.06 34.51
N GLU A 172 -19.17 -0.77 34.18
CA GLU A 172 -19.76 0.29 35.01
C GLU A 172 -21.25 0.06 35.24
N ASN A 173 -21.99 -0.32 34.19
CA ASN A 173 -23.41 -0.64 34.30
C ASN A 173 -23.67 -1.83 35.25
N ARG A 174 -22.84 -2.88 35.18
CA ARG A 174 -22.93 -4.01 36.11
C ARG A 174 -22.61 -3.62 37.56
N GLN A 175 -21.64 -2.73 37.75
CA GLN A 175 -21.31 -2.21 39.08
C GLN A 175 -22.47 -1.38 39.65
N GLU A 176 -23.06 -0.50 38.84
CA GLU A 176 -24.18 0.33 39.24
C GLU A 176 -25.41 -0.52 39.61
N GLN A 177 -25.73 -1.55 38.82
CA GLN A 177 -26.78 -2.50 39.16
C GLN A 177 -26.52 -3.17 40.52
N THR A 178 -25.27 -3.54 40.79
CA THR A 178 -24.90 -4.15 42.08
C THR A 178 -25.07 -3.16 43.24
N ARG A 179 -24.72 -1.88 43.04
CA ARG A 179 -24.94 -0.81 44.04
C ARG A 179 -26.42 -0.60 44.32
N GLN A 180 -27.26 -0.63 43.28
CA GLN A 180 -28.72 -0.51 43.42
C GLN A 180 -29.29 -1.67 44.24
N ASN A 181 -28.92 -2.92 43.90
CA ASN A 181 -29.36 -4.11 44.65
C ASN A 181 -28.97 -4.03 46.14
N LEU A 182 -27.75 -3.54 46.44
CA LEU A 182 -27.30 -3.36 47.81
C LEU A 182 -28.12 -2.27 48.55
N ASN A 183 -28.37 -1.14 47.89
CA ASN A 183 -29.17 -0.06 48.46
C ASN A 183 -30.61 -0.52 48.76
N GLU A 184 -31.21 -1.29 47.85
CA GLU A 184 -32.53 -1.90 48.06
C GLU A 184 -32.53 -2.83 49.28
N PHE A 185 -31.52 -3.72 49.39
CA PHE A 185 -31.37 -4.61 50.54
C PHE A 185 -31.27 -3.83 51.87
N VAL A 186 -30.40 -2.82 51.93
CA VAL A 186 -30.25 -1.97 53.12
C VAL A 186 -31.56 -1.27 53.47
N THR A 187 -32.30 -0.80 52.47
CA THR A 187 -33.60 -0.15 52.66
C THR A 187 -34.64 -1.13 53.23
N HIS A 188 -34.69 -2.36 52.71
CA HIS A 188 -35.55 -3.42 53.25
C HIS A 188 -35.19 -3.76 54.70
N MET A 189 -33.91 -3.89 55.02
CA MET A 189 -33.44 -4.15 56.39
C MET A 189 -33.83 -3.03 57.36
N LYS A 190 -33.63 -1.76 56.97
CA LYS A 190 -34.04 -0.61 57.79
C LYS A 190 -35.55 -0.61 58.05
N THR A 191 -36.34 -0.81 57.00
CA THR A 191 -37.80 -0.87 57.09
C THR A 191 -38.27 -2.01 58.00
N ALA A 192 -37.61 -3.17 57.92
CA ALA A 192 -37.94 -4.31 58.78
C ALA A 192 -37.64 -4.02 60.26
N LEU A 193 -36.50 -3.38 60.56
CA LEU A 193 -36.13 -2.98 61.91
C LEU A 193 -37.09 -1.93 62.48
N GLU A 194 -37.49 -0.94 61.69
CA GLU A 194 -38.48 0.06 62.10
C GLU A 194 -39.82 -0.58 62.46
N ARG A 195 -40.27 -1.55 61.66
CA ARG A 195 -41.49 -2.31 61.95
C ARG A 195 -41.36 -3.16 63.21
N PHE A 196 -40.21 -3.80 63.40
CA PHE A 196 -39.95 -4.60 64.60
C PHE A 196 -39.99 -3.75 65.87
N VAL A 197 -39.31 -2.60 65.85
CA VAL A 197 -39.33 -1.64 66.97
C VAL A 197 -40.73 -1.11 67.23
N ALA A 198 -41.54 -0.87 66.19
CA ALA A 198 -42.93 -0.42 66.36
C ALA A 198 -43.89 -1.49 66.92
N MET A 199 -43.50 -2.77 66.92
CA MET A 199 -44.29 -3.87 67.48
C MET A 199 -43.95 -4.18 68.94
N CYS A 200 -42.80 -3.74 69.44
CA CYS A 200 -42.38 -3.88 70.84
C CYS A 200 -42.90 -2.73 71.69
#